data_AF-A0A7K2FID0-F1
#
_entry.id   AF-A0A7K2FID0-F1
#
_cell.length_a   1.000
_cell.length_b   1.000
_cell.length_c   1.000
_cell.angle_alpha   90.00
_cell.angle_beta   90.00
_cell.angle_gamma   90.00
#
_symmetry.space_group_name_H-M   'P 1'
#
loop_
_entity.id
_entity.type
_entity.pdbx_description
1 polymer ?
#
loop_
_entity_poly.entity_id
_entity_poly.type
_entity_poly.pdbx_seq_one_letter_code
_entity_poly.pdbx_strand_id
1 'polypeptide(L)'
;DRVELHSLGTGRRPRAALAVGTAAAPGTAERYAVHSAIALLTLTTERSRSLHAAEQRVGAAVLRMLLAGEPDHARAVAGDLYDGLLDAPFRVLVAETDSAGDGDPLGGLAEAVESAAARSGEAVLAVPDG
;
A
#
# COMPACT_ATOMS: atom_id res chain seq x y z
N ASP A 1 -5.33 -5.88 -35.28
CA ASP A 1 -6.00 -6.08 -33.99
C ASP A 1 -6.33 -4.71 -33.39
N ARG A 2 -7.48 -4.56 -32.73
CA ARG A 2 -7.98 -3.26 -32.24
C ARG A 2 -8.16 -3.28 -30.73
N VAL A 3 -7.58 -2.29 -30.03
CA VAL A 3 -7.66 -2.17 -28.56
C VAL A 3 -8.47 -0.95 -28.17
N GLU A 4 -9.50 -1.13 -27.34
CA GLU A 4 -10.24 -0.04 -26.68
C GLU A 4 -9.78 0.08 -25.22
N LEU A 5 -9.60 1.32 -24.73
CA LEU A 5 -9.23 1.62 -23.35
C LEU A 5 -10.41 2.27 -22.63
N HIS A 6 -10.77 1.74 -21.47
CA HIS A 6 -11.81 2.28 -20.61
C HIS A 6 -11.25 2.58 -19.23
N SER A 7 -11.53 3.77 -18.72
CA SER A 7 -11.17 4.15 -17.36
C SER A 7 -12.03 3.42 -16.33
N LEU A 8 -11.42 3.01 -15.22
CA LEU A 8 -12.12 2.42 -14.08
C LEU A 8 -12.04 3.36 -12.87
N GLY A 9 -13.15 3.48 -12.14
CA GLY A 9 -13.28 4.36 -10.99
C GLY A 9 -14.21 5.55 -11.22
N THR A 10 -14.59 6.18 -10.13
CA THR A 10 -15.56 7.29 -10.09
C THR A 10 -14.92 8.67 -9.84
N GLY A 11 -13.60 8.69 -9.60
CA GLY A 11 -12.84 9.90 -9.30
C GLY A 11 -12.41 10.72 -10.52
N ARG A 12 -11.96 11.96 -10.27
CA ARG A 12 -11.49 12.91 -11.31
C ARG A 12 -10.25 12.45 -12.07
N ARG A 13 -9.46 11.52 -11.49
CA ARG A 13 -8.33 10.86 -12.14
C ARG A 13 -8.49 9.35 -11.99
N PRO A 14 -8.84 8.62 -13.06
CA PRO A 14 -8.89 7.16 -13.01
C PRO A 14 -7.48 6.61 -12.80
N ARG A 15 -7.36 5.64 -11.89
CA ARG A 15 -6.07 5.01 -11.52
C ARG A 15 -5.93 3.58 -12.04
N ALA A 16 -6.94 3.08 -12.74
CA ALA A 16 -6.94 1.80 -13.43
C ALA A 16 -7.65 1.96 -14.78
N ALA A 17 -7.30 1.09 -15.73
CA ALA A 17 -7.93 1.04 -17.04
C ALA A 17 -8.18 -0.41 -17.46
N LEU A 18 -9.29 -0.65 -18.14
CA LEU A 18 -9.61 -1.89 -18.83
C LEU A 18 -9.20 -1.75 -20.30
N ALA A 19 -8.31 -2.62 -20.76
CA ALA A 19 -7.94 -2.73 -22.17
C ALA A 19 -8.67 -3.92 -22.80
N VAL A 20 -9.46 -3.66 -23.85
CA VAL A 20 -10.25 -4.67 -24.58
C VAL A 20 -9.70 -4.82 -25.99
N GLY A 21 -8.97 -5.91 -26.24
CA GLY A 21 -8.48 -6.29 -27.56
C GLY A 21 -9.53 -7.08 -28.34
N THR A 22 -9.80 -6.69 -29.57
CA THR A 22 -10.79 -7.33 -30.46
C THR A 22 -10.28 -7.42 -31.89
N ALA A 23 -10.49 -8.57 -32.53
CA ALA A 23 -10.09 -8.79 -33.92
C ALA A 23 -10.92 -7.96 -34.93
N ALA A 24 -12.14 -7.56 -34.56
CA ALA A 24 -13.07 -6.74 -35.34
C ALA A 24 -13.93 -5.85 -34.42
N ALA A 25 -14.65 -4.87 -34.97
CA ALA A 25 -15.49 -3.96 -34.17
C ALA A 25 -16.57 -4.75 -33.38
N PRO A 26 -16.72 -4.52 -32.06
CA PRO A 26 -17.66 -5.28 -31.24
C PRO A 26 -19.11 -5.03 -31.63
N GLY A 27 -19.89 -6.10 -31.66
CA GLY A 27 -21.35 -6.08 -31.82
C GLY A 27 -22.06 -5.62 -30.55
N THR A 28 -23.38 -5.67 -30.54
CA THR A 28 -24.19 -5.20 -29.41
C THR A 28 -23.98 -6.04 -28.16
N ALA A 29 -23.93 -7.37 -28.28
CA ALA A 29 -23.73 -8.26 -27.13
C ALA A 29 -22.37 -8.02 -26.46
N GLU A 30 -21.30 -7.91 -27.25
CA GLU A 30 -19.96 -7.62 -26.74
C GLU A 30 -19.91 -6.24 -26.06
N ARG A 31 -20.58 -5.23 -26.64
CA ARG A 31 -20.69 -3.89 -26.02
C ARG A 31 -21.39 -3.93 -24.67
N TYR A 32 -22.49 -4.68 -24.53
CA TYR A 32 -23.17 -4.84 -23.24
C TYR A 32 -22.32 -5.58 -22.21
N ALA A 33 -21.55 -6.59 -22.65
CA ALA A 33 -20.62 -7.30 -21.78
C ALA A 33 -19.50 -6.37 -21.29
N VAL A 34 -18.90 -5.58 -22.18
CA VAL A 34 -17.88 -4.57 -21.83
C VAL A 34 -18.45 -3.53 -20.88
N HIS A 35 -19.65 -3.03 -21.12
CA HIS A 35 -20.27 -2.04 -20.24
C HIS A 35 -20.57 -2.60 -18.84
N SER A 36 -21.08 -3.82 -18.78
CA SER A 36 -21.30 -4.55 -17.51
C SER A 36 -19.98 -4.79 -16.77
N ALA A 37 -18.93 -5.18 -17.49
CA ALA A 37 -17.61 -5.40 -16.91
C ALA A 37 -17.03 -4.09 -16.34
N ILE A 38 -17.14 -2.96 -17.06
CA ILE A 38 -16.69 -1.65 -16.57
C ILE A 38 -17.42 -1.27 -15.29
N ALA A 39 -18.74 -1.46 -15.23
CA ALA A 39 -19.54 -1.13 -14.05
C ALA A 39 -19.14 -1.97 -12.83
N LEU A 40 -19.02 -3.29 -13.00
CA LEU A 40 -18.63 -4.20 -11.91
C LEU A 40 -17.19 -3.96 -11.45
N LEU A 41 -16.25 -3.80 -12.38
CA LEU A 41 -14.85 -3.52 -12.06
C LEU A 41 -14.69 -2.15 -11.39
N THR A 42 -15.48 -1.15 -11.79
CA THR A 42 -15.51 0.14 -11.10
C THR A 42 -16.03 -0.01 -9.66
N LEU A 43 -17.11 -0.75 -9.46
CA LEU A 43 -17.65 -0.99 -8.13
C LEU A 43 -16.66 -1.74 -7.22
N THR A 44 -16.04 -2.81 -7.73
CA THR A 44 -15.08 -3.60 -6.93
C THR A 44 -13.83 -2.79 -6.63
N THR A 45 -13.30 -2.01 -7.58
CA THR A 45 -12.13 -1.15 -7.34
C THR A 45 -12.41 -0.06 -6.30
N GLU A 46 -13.59 0.58 -6.32
CA GLU A 46 -13.95 1.56 -5.29
C GLU A 46 -14.14 0.92 -3.90
N ARG A 47 -14.74 -0.27 -3.84
CA ARG A 47 -14.87 -1.03 -2.60
C ARG A 47 -13.50 -1.40 -2.02
N SER A 48 -12.60 -1.94 -2.85
CA SER A 48 -11.23 -2.25 -2.45
C SER A 48 -10.48 -1.01 -1.96
N ARG A 49 -10.69 0.14 -2.60
CA ARG A 49 -10.07 1.40 -2.17
C ARG A 49 -10.58 1.87 -0.81
N SER A 50 -11.89 1.84 -0.60
CA SER A 50 -12.47 2.24 0.69
C SER A 50 -11.97 1.34 1.83
N LEU A 51 -11.80 0.05 1.55
CA LEU A 51 -11.22 -0.91 2.50
C LEU A 51 -9.77 -0.54 2.80
N HIS A 52 -8.93 -0.37 1.77
CA HIS A 52 -7.52 -0.04 1.96
C HIS A 52 -7.32 1.28 2.72
N ALA A 53 -8.16 2.29 2.46
CA ALA A 53 -8.14 3.54 3.21
C ALA A 53 -8.62 3.39 4.67
N ALA A 54 -9.49 2.42 4.96
CA ALA A 54 -9.85 2.09 6.33
C ALA A 54 -8.73 1.33 7.04
N GLU A 55 -8.12 0.34 6.39
CA GLU A 55 -6.97 -0.42 6.89
C GLU A 55 -5.79 0.49 7.21
N GLN A 56 -5.43 1.42 6.32
CA GLN A 56 -4.38 2.40 6.57
C GLN A 56 -4.67 3.29 7.79
N ARG A 57 -5.92 3.71 7.98
CA ARG A 57 -6.32 4.51 9.15
C ARG A 57 -6.20 3.72 10.45
N VAL A 58 -6.56 2.43 10.43
CA VAL A 58 -6.41 1.53 11.58
C VAL A 58 -4.92 1.32 11.87
N GLY A 59 -4.12 0.97 10.87
CA GLY A 59 -2.67 0.79 11.01
C GLY A 59 -1.97 2.03 11.56
N ALA A 60 -2.33 3.23 11.08
CA ALA A 60 -1.80 4.48 11.59
C ALA A 60 -2.23 4.80 13.04
N ALA A 61 -3.42 4.37 13.46
CA ALA A 61 -3.85 4.49 14.85
C ALA A 61 -3.05 3.54 15.76
N VAL A 62 -2.90 2.28 15.36
CA VAL A 62 -2.11 1.27 16.07
C VAL A 62 -0.66 1.73 16.22
N LEU A 63 -0.02 2.19 15.14
CA LEU A 63 1.35 2.71 15.18
C LEU A 63 1.49 3.87 16.17
N ARG A 64 0.53 4.81 16.19
CA ARG A 64 0.54 5.91 17.16
C ARG A 64 0.40 5.45 18.60
N MET A 65 -0.44 4.46 18.89
CA MET A 65 -0.57 3.87 20.23
C MET A 65 0.73 3.20 20.67
N LEU A 66 1.35 2.43 19.77
CA LEU A 66 2.62 1.77 20.04
C LEU A 66 3.73 2.80 20.33
N LEU A 67 3.82 3.89 19.54
CA LEU A 67 4.78 4.98 19.77
C LEU A 67 4.50 5.78 21.04
N ALA A 68 3.24 5.83 21.50
CA ALA A 68 2.84 6.41 22.77
C ALA A 68 3.16 5.51 23.98
N GLY A 69 3.66 4.29 23.74
CA GLY A 69 3.94 3.32 24.81
C GLY A 69 2.68 2.61 25.32
N GLU A 70 1.64 2.50 24.50
CA GLU A 70 0.38 1.83 24.83
C GLU A 70 0.20 0.49 24.06
N PRO A 71 1.10 -0.51 24.24
CA PRO A 71 1.07 -1.73 23.43
C PRO A 71 -0.15 -2.61 23.70
N ASP A 72 -0.70 -2.59 24.92
CA ASP A 72 -1.91 -3.37 25.25
C ASP A 72 -3.14 -2.81 24.52
N HIS A 73 -3.29 -1.48 24.47
CA HIS A 73 -4.35 -0.83 23.69
C HIS A 73 -4.17 -1.05 22.19
N ALA A 74 -2.93 -0.98 21.71
CA ALA A 74 -2.61 -1.27 20.32
C ALA A 74 -3.00 -2.71 19.92
N ARG A 75 -2.69 -3.70 20.76
CA ARG A 75 -3.09 -5.11 20.52
C ARG A 75 -4.60 -5.29 20.58
N ALA A 76 -5.29 -4.62 21.50
CA ALA A 76 -6.75 -4.66 21.59
C ALA A 76 -7.42 -4.07 20.32
N VAL A 77 -6.85 -3.01 19.73
CA VAL A 77 -7.37 -2.39 18.49
C VAL A 77 -6.98 -3.18 17.25
N ALA A 78 -5.77 -3.72 17.20
CA ALA A 78 -5.28 -4.54 16.10
C ALA A 78 -6.07 -5.85 15.97
N GLY A 79 -6.47 -6.47 17.10
CA GLY A 79 -7.11 -7.78 17.10
C GLY A 79 -6.31 -8.79 16.27
N ASP A 80 -7.00 -9.55 15.43
CA ASP A 80 -6.38 -10.56 14.53
C ASP A 80 -5.83 -9.95 13.22
N LEU A 81 -5.91 -8.62 13.04
CA LEU A 81 -5.61 -7.96 11.75
C LEU A 81 -4.12 -7.98 11.40
N TYR A 82 -3.25 -7.99 12.41
CA TYR A 82 -1.80 -7.84 12.26
C TYR A 82 -1.00 -8.99 12.89
N ASP A 83 -1.65 -10.11 13.24
CA ASP A 83 -1.06 -11.26 13.94
C ASP A 83 -0.32 -10.84 15.22
N GLY A 84 1.01 -10.65 15.16
CA GLY A 84 1.82 -10.13 16.26
C GLY A 84 2.25 -8.66 16.06
N LEU A 85 2.12 -7.86 17.11
CA LEU A 85 2.72 -6.52 17.17
C LEU A 85 4.11 -6.58 17.81
N LEU A 86 4.94 -5.57 17.50
CA LEU A 86 6.23 -5.39 18.17
C LEU A 86 6.02 -5.24 19.68
N ASP A 87 6.70 -6.08 20.45
CA ASP A 87 6.76 -6.01 21.90
C ASP A 87 8.09 -5.40 22.35
N ALA A 88 8.05 -4.65 23.46
CA ALA A 88 9.14 -3.83 24.02
C ALA A 88 9.25 -2.41 23.41
N PRO A 89 9.96 -1.46 24.06
CA PRO A 89 10.10 -0.12 23.50
C PRO A 89 10.94 -0.19 22.22
N PHE A 90 10.31 0.10 21.09
CA PHE A 90 10.97 0.20 19.78
C PHE A 90 11.15 1.68 19.41
N ARG A 91 12.09 1.94 18.50
CA ARG A 91 12.35 3.28 17.96
C ARG A 91 12.10 3.24 16.46
N VAL A 92 11.45 4.28 15.94
CA VAL A 92 11.19 4.42 14.50
C VAL A 92 12.10 5.51 13.96
N LEU A 93 12.82 5.19 12.89
CA LEU A 93 13.62 6.11 12.10
C LEU A 93 12.91 6.25 10.75
N VAL A 94 12.53 7.48 10.39
CA VAL A 94 11.99 7.80 9.06
C VAL A 94 13.01 8.68 8.37
N ALA A 95 13.44 8.28 7.18
CA ALA A 95 14.39 9.01 6.38
C ALA A 95 13.80 9.30 5.01
N GLU A 96 13.95 10.54 4.57
CA GLU A 96 13.59 10.97 3.22
C GLU A 96 14.89 11.39 2.50
N THR A 97 15.00 11.00 1.24
CA THR A 97 16.14 11.35 0.38
C THR A 97 15.71 12.38 -0.64
N ASP A 98 16.44 13.49 -0.70
CA ASP A 98 16.28 14.46 -1.78
C ASP A 98 16.87 13.85 -3.06
N SER A 99 16.07 13.72 -4.13
CA SER A 99 16.35 12.88 -5.30
C SER A 99 17.50 13.35 -6.21
N ALA A 100 18.42 14.19 -5.71
CA ALA A 100 19.42 14.91 -6.48
C ALA A 100 20.86 14.35 -6.37
N GLY A 101 21.09 13.28 -5.61
CA GLY A 101 22.41 12.66 -5.44
C GLY A 101 22.60 11.40 -6.28
N ASP A 102 23.77 11.25 -6.89
CA ASP A 102 24.21 9.99 -7.50
C ASP A 102 24.68 9.05 -6.37
N GLY A 103 23.82 8.12 -5.94
CA GLY A 103 24.10 7.17 -4.85
C GLY A 103 22.85 6.56 -4.22
N ASP A 104 23.05 5.63 -3.28
CA ASP A 104 21.98 5.02 -2.46
C ASP A 104 22.09 5.51 -0.99
N PRO A 105 21.63 6.74 -0.68
CA PRO A 105 21.72 7.29 0.67
C PRO A 105 20.88 6.52 1.69
N LEU A 106 19.76 5.93 1.26
CA LEU A 106 18.92 5.10 2.12
C LEU A 106 19.58 3.76 2.43
N GLY A 107 20.22 3.13 1.43
CA GLY A 107 21.03 1.92 1.64
C GLY A 107 22.20 2.18 2.58
N GLY A 108 22.93 3.29 2.41
CA GLY A 108 24.01 3.67 3.32
C GLY A 108 23.51 3.94 4.76
N LEU A 109 22.33 4.53 4.92
CA LEU A 109 21.69 4.69 6.23
C LEU A 109 21.30 3.35 6.84
N ALA A 110 20.70 2.44 6.05
CA ALA A 110 20.32 1.11 6.51
C ALA A 110 21.54 0.32 7.00
N GLU A 111 22.62 0.29 6.22
CA GLU A 111 23.89 -0.34 6.62
C GLU A 111 24.45 0.26 7.92
N ALA A 112 24.41 1.59 8.07
CA ALA A 112 24.89 2.26 9.28
C ALA A 112 24.06 1.90 10.53
N VAL A 113 22.74 1.83 10.39
CA VAL A 113 21.81 1.44 11.46
C VAL A 113 22.00 -0.03 11.84
N GLU A 114 22.09 -0.92 10.86
CA GLU A 114 22.36 -2.34 11.10
C GLU A 114 23.70 -2.56 11.80
N SER A 115 24.76 -1.86 11.36
CA SER A 115 26.08 -1.92 12.00
C SER A 115 26.08 -1.37 13.44
N ALA A 116 25.30 -0.33 13.72
CA ALA A 116 25.14 0.20 15.06
C ALA A 116 24.39 -0.79 15.97
N ALA A 117 23.30 -1.35 15.48
CA ALA A 117 22.48 -2.30 16.23
C ALA A 117 23.21 -3.63 16.49
N ALA A 118 23.97 -4.14 15.52
CA ALA A 118 24.81 -5.33 15.70
C ALA A 118 25.84 -5.13 16.82
N ARG A 119 26.37 -3.90 16.99
CA ARG A 119 27.32 -3.57 18.07
C ARG A 119 26.64 -3.41 19.43
N SER A 120 25.38 -2.97 19.49
CA SER A 120 24.62 -2.84 20.74
C SER A 120 23.82 -4.10 21.12
N GLY A 121 23.71 -5.08 20.23
CA GLY A 121 22.88 -6.28 20.42
C GLY A 121 21.38 -6.01 20.23
N GLU A 122 21.02 -4.97 19.48
CA GLU A 122 19.64 -4.59 19.18
C GLU A 122 19.15 -5.25 17.88
N ALA A 123 17.85 -5.55 17.81
CA ALA A 123 17.21 -6.04 16.59
C ALA A 123 16.79 -4.85 15.71
N VAL A 124 17.03 -4.96 14.39
CA VAL A 124 16.60 -3.97 13.39
C VAL A 124 15.67 -4.64 12.40
N LEU A 125 14.58 -3.94 12.07
CA LEU A 125 13.66 -4.29 11.00
C LEU A 125 13.73 -3.19 9.94
N ALA A 126 14.30 -3.50 8.77
CA ALA A 126 14.30 -2.60 7.62
C ALA A 126 13.03 -2.86 6.79
N VAL A 127 12.28 -1.79 6.49
CA VAL A 127 11.13 -1.85 5.58
C VAL A 127 11.54 -1.11 4.31
N PRO A 128 11.71 -1.81 3.17
CA PRO A 128 12.00 -1.14 1.91
C PRO A 128 10.78 -0.34 1.44
N ASP A 129 11.04 0.80 0.79
CA ASP A 129 10.00 1.47 0.01
C ASP A 129 9.56 0.52 -1.11
N GLY A 130 8.29 0.10 -1.08
CA GLY A 130 7.68 -0.85 -2.02
C GLY A 130 7.27 -0.23 -3.35
#